data_AF-A0A377DQS3-F1
#
_entry.id   AF-A0A377DQS3-F1
#
_cell.length_a   1.000
_cell.length_b   1.000
_cell.length_c   1.000
_cell.angle_alpha   90.00
_cell.angle_beta   90.00
_cell.angle_gamma   90.00
#
_symmetry.space_group_name_H-M   'P 1'
#
loop_
_entity.id
_entity.type
_entity.pdbx_description
1 polymer ?
#
loop_
_entity_poly.entity_id
_entity_poly.type
_entity_poly.pdbx_seq_one_letter_code
_entity_poly.pdbx_strand_id
1 'polypeptide(L)'
;MRTVHPDKIYREIIWFCSSYLLKSGPEATRTIINSVFSEWASINNDYPSPFSWVDSRDSEQCDWLWNAMQVRCVGTPLNPLTPEQKYWFACATFDNWEGWNEQQVQFLLENNPRRNRAKFTQVSFQAPRIQHKAILLDELKSAREQQKRRDERADGSVPLKLSGKIHKQLESIARSRGVLPKKLLNEMIEQAYHDLVATRQNSQIDSR
;
A
#
# COMPACT_ATOMS: atom_id res chain seq x y z
N MET A 1 22.95 6.32 -14.45
CA MET A 1 22.65 5.02 -13.80
C MET A 1 23.58 3.96 -14.40
N ARG A 2 24.40 3.28 -13.59
CA ARG A 2 25.17 2.11 -14.06
C ARG A 2 24.27 0.89 -13.94
N THR A 3 23.89 0.31 -15.06
CA THR A 3 23.22 -0.99 -15.12
C THR A 3 24.20 -2.04 -14.61
N VAL A 4 23.95 -2.59 -13.42
CA VAL A 4 24.65 -3.81 -13.00
C VAL A 4 24.00 -4.94 -13.78
N HIS A 5 24.73 -5.49 -14.75
CA HIS A 5 24.22 -6.59 -15.57
C HIS A 5 23.85 -7.77 -14.67
N PRO A 6 22.64 -8.35 -14.80
CA PRO A 6 22.20 -9.48 -13.97
C PRO A 6 23.20 -10.63 -13.94
N ASP A 7 23.86 -10.90 -15.08
CA ASP A 7 24.91 -11.93 -15.23
C ASP A 7 26.07 -11.79 -14.24
N LYS A 8 26.41 -10.56 -13.84
CA LYS A 8 27.47 -10.33 -12.87
C LYS A 8 27.04 -10.80 -11.47
N ILE A 9 25.81 -10.49 -11.08
CA ILE A 9 25.25 -10.91 -9.78
C ILE A 9 25.09 -12.43 -9.73
N TYR A 10 24.55 -13.04 -10.79
CA TYR A 10 24.41 -14.50 -10.85
C TYR A 10 25.75 -15.21 -10.78
N ARG A 11 26.80 -14.69 -11.45
CA ARG A 11 28.16 -15.24 -11.37
C ARG A 11 28.74 -15.17 -9.96
N GLU A 12 28.57 -14.05 -9.27
CA GLU A 12 29.05 -13.89 -7.89
C GLU A 12 28.32 -14.85 -6.92
N ILE A 13 27.00 -14.99 -7.06
CA ILE A 13 26.22 -15.95 -6.25
C ILE A 13 26.65 -17.39 -6.53
N ILE A 14 26.79 -17.76 -7.81
CA ILE A 14 27.24 -19.10 -8.20
C ILE A 14 28.66 -19.35 -7.69
N TRP A 15 29.57 -18.39 -7.79
CA TRP A 15 30.93 -18.51 -7.27
C TRP A 15 30.93 -18.68 -5.75
N PHE A 16 30.15 -17.87 -5.03
CA PHE A 16 30.01 -17.95 -3.58
C PHE A 16 29.52 -19.34 -3.15
N CYS A 17 28.43 -19.83 -3.75
CA CYS A 17 27.86 -21.14 -3.41
C CYS A 17 28.76 -22.31 -3.84
N SER A 18 29.29 -22.28 -5.06
CA SER A 18 29.96 -23.43 -5.69
C SER A 18 31.46 -23.49 -5.36
N SER A 19 32.08 -22.36 -5.04
CA SER A 19 33.51 -22.27 -4.75
C SER A 19 33.81 -21.87 -3.32
N TYR A 20 33.25 -20.77 -2.83
CA TYR A 20 33.62 -20.25 -1.51
C TYR A 20 33.05 -21.14 -0.38
N LEU A 21 31.73 -21.32 -0.33
CA LEU A 21 31.06 -22.14 0.69
C LEU A 21 31.56 -23.60 0.69
N LEU A 22 31.83 -24.15 -0.50
CA LEU A 22 32.25 -25.54 -0.68
C LEU A 22 33.71 -25.78 -0.24
N LYS A 23 34.60 -24.77 -0.42
CA LYS A 23 36.01 -24.85 -0.03
C LYS A 23 36.29 -24.40 1.41
N SER A 24 35.32 -23.76 2.07
CA SER A 24 35.47 -23.23 3.43
C SER A 24 35.60 -24.32 4.51
N GLY A 25 35.22 -25.56 4.19
CA GLY A 25 35.23 -26.68 5.12
C GLY A 25 34.00 -26.71 6.05
N PRO A 26 33.64 -27.88 6.60
CA PRO A 26 32.33 -28.10 7.23
C PRO A 26 31.98 -27.13 8.37
N GLU A 27 32.96 -26.75 9.19
CA GLU A 27 32.75 -25.87 10.34
C GLU A 27 32.46 -24.41 9.93
N ALA A 28 33.20 -23.89 8.95
CA ALA A 28 32.96 -22.56 8.44
C ALA A 28 31.63 -22.49 7.67
N THR A 29 31.32 -23.52 6.86
CA THR A 29 30.02 -23.64 6.19
C THR A 29 28.87 -23.67 7.20
N ARG A 30 28.98 -24.46 8.28
CA ARG A 30 27.98 -24.50 9.36
C ARG A 30 27.82 -23.14 10.04
N THR A 31 28.92 -22.45 10.30
CA THR A 31 28.90 -21.12 10.93
C THR A 31 28.18 -20.10 10.06
N ILE A 32 28.47 -20.08 8.75
CA ILE A 32 27.79 -19.18 7.79
C ILE A 32 26.30 -19.50 7.73
N ILE A 33 25.92 -20.78 7.60
CA ILE A 33 24.51 -21.18 7.55
C ILE A 33 23.77 -20.75 8.82
N ASN A 34 24.35 -20.98 10.00
CA ASN A 34 23.73 -20.59 11.27
C ASN A 34 23.62 -19.07 11.41
N SER A 35 24.60 -18.31 10.91
CA SER A 35 24.54 -16.84 10.90
C SER A 35 23.41 -16.35 10.00
N VAL A 36 23.34 -16.84 8.76
CA VAL A 36 22.28 -16.48 7.79
C VAL A 36 20.90 -16.86 8.34
N PHE A 37 20.77 -18.04 8.93
CA PHE A 37 19.51 -18.47 9.55
C PHE A 37 19.11 -17.56 10.72
N SER A 38 20.06 -17.21 11.59
CA SER A 38 19.80 -16.34 12.74
C SER A 38 19.40 -14.92 12.32
N GLU A 39 20.07 -14.37 11.31
CA GLU A 39 19.73 -13.07 10.73
C GLU A 39 18.35 -13.10 10.07
N TRP A 40 18.08 -14.12 9.26
CA TRP A 40 16.77 -14.28 8.62
C TRP A 40 15.65 -14.43 9.66
N ALA A 41 15.86 -15.27 10.69
CA ALA A 41 14.88 -15.47 11.75
C ALA A 41 14.60 -14.17 12.53
N SER A 42 15.65 -13.38 12.80
CA SER A 42 15.51 -12.06 13.43
C SER A 42 14.67 -11.11 12.58
N ILE A 43 15.01 -10.95 11.30
CA ILE A 43 14.28 -10.09 10.35
C ILE A 43 12.82 -10.53 10.21
N ASN A 44 12.60 -11.82 10.05
CA ASN A 44 11.26 -12.40 9.90
C ASN A 44 10.43 -12.25 11.19
N ASN A 45 11.04 -12.28 12.38
CA ASN A 45 10.32 -12.06 13.63
C ASN A 45 9.86 -10.61 13.79
N ASP A 46 10.65 -9.63 13.33
CA ASP A 46 10.27 -8.22 13.36
C ASP A 46 9.13 -7.93 12.36
N TYR A 47 9.23 -8.47 11.14
CA TYR A 47 8.27 -8.23 10.06
C TYR A 47 8.07 -9.48 9.18
N PRO A 48 7.22 -10.44 9.58
CA PRO A 48 7.06 -11.70 8.84
C PRO A 48 6.34 -11.54 7.50
N SER A 49 5.50 -10.50 7.35
CA SER A 49 4.81 -10.21 6.09
C SER A 49 4.52 -8.70 5.97
N PRO A 50 5.56 -7.88 5.67
CA PRO A 50 5.46 -6.42 5.69
C PRO A 50 4.40 -5.86 4.72
N PHE A 51 4.19 -6.55 3.59
CA PHE A 51 3.28 -6.15 2.52
C PHE A 51 2.14 -7.15 2.30
N SER A 52 1.65 -7.80 3.36
CA SER A 52 0.48 -8.71 3.31
C SER A 52 -0.80 -8.09 2.76
N TRP A 53 -0.88 -6.76 2.70
CA TRP A 53 -2.00 -5.99 2.16
C TRP A 53 -1.88 -5.67 0.66
N VAL A 54 -0.84 -6.17 -0.01
CA VAL A 54 -0.60 -6.07 -1.46
C VAL A 54 -0.74 -7.47 -2.07
N ASP A 55 -1.57 -7.61 -3.09
CA ASP A 55 -1.65 -8.87 -3.86
C ASP A 55 -0.45 -8.99 -4.81
N SER A 56 0.38 -10.01 -4.61
CA SER A 56 1.58 -10.24 -5.42
C SER A 56 1.28 -10.58 -6.89
N ARG A 57 0.04 -10.93 -7.21
CA ARG A 57 -0.43 -11.26 -8.56
C ARG A 57 -1.06 -10.07 -9.28
N ASP A 58 -1.36 -9.00 -8.56
CA ASP A 58 -1.94 -7.78 -9.12
C ASP A 58 -0.82 -6.84 -9.61
N SER A 59 -0.76 -6.63 -10.93
CA SER A 59 0.28 -5.79 -11.54
C SER A 59 0.23 -4.35 -11.03
N GLU A 60 -0.96 -3.76 -10.89
CA GLU A 60 -1.10 -2.37 -10.48
C GLU A 60 -0.64 -2.20 -9.03
N GLN A 61 -1.01 -3.13 -8.16
CA GLN A 61 -0.58 -3.11 -6.76
C GLN A 61 0.94 -3.28 -6.61
N CYS A 62 1.54 -4.21 -7.35
CA CYS A 62 2.97 -4.45 -7.33
C CYS A 62 3.77 -3.28 -7.92
N ASP A 63 3.30 -2.71 -9.04
CA ASP A 63 3.88 -1.52 -9.65
C ASP A 63 3.82 -0.32 -8.70
N TRP A 64 2.66 -0.12 -8.08
CA TRP A 64 2.46 0.95 -7.11
C TRP A 64 3.41 0.79 -5.92
N LEU A 65 3.52 -0.41 -5.33
CA LEU A 65 4.37 -0.65 -4.16
C LEU A 65 5.83 -0.35 -4.50
N TRP A 66 6.33 -0.91 -5.60
CA TRP A 66 7.72 -0.73 -6.04
C TRP A 66 8.06 0.75 -6.25
N ASN A 67 7.22 1.47 -6.99
CA ASN A 67 7.41 2.90 -7.24
C ASN A 67 7.29 3.74 -5.97
N ALA A 68 6.33 3.42 -5.09
CA ALA A 68 6.12 4.13 -3.84
C ALA A 68 7.30 3.98 -2.86
N MET A 69 7.97 2.83 -2.86
CA MET A 69 9.22 2.63 -2.11
C MET A 69 10.35 3.49 -2.71
N GLN A 70 10.52 3.49 -4.05
CA GLN A 70 11.58 4.26 -4.70
C GLN A 70 11.46 5.78 -4.48
N VAL A 71 10.25 6.33 -4.55
CA VAL A 71 9.99 7.75 -4.24
C VAL A 71 10.37 8.09 -2.79
N ARG A 72 10.36 7.10 -1.89
CA ARG A 72 10.80 7.23 -0.50
C ARG A 72 12.28 6.89 -0.31
N CYS A 73 13.08 6.87 -1.37
CA CYS A 73 14.49 6.50 -1.34
C CYS A 73 14.77 5.07 -0.84
N VAL A 74 13.79 4.17 -0.95
CA VAL A 74 13.94 2.76 -0.59
C VAL A 74 13.80 1.93 -1.85
N GLY A 75 14.92 1.40 -2.34
CA GLY A 75 14.92 0.71 -3.62
C GLY A 75 16.32 0.22 -3.98
N THR A 76 16.38 -0.54 -5.06
CA THR A 76 17.64 -0.98 -5.66
C THR A 76 17.72 -0.43 -7.09
N PRO A 77 18.92 -0.33 -7.70
CA PRO A 77 19.05 0.08 -9.09
C PRO A 77 18.55 -0.98 -10.08
N LEU A 78 18.04 -2.12 -9.60
CA LEU A 78 17.48 -3.19 -10.41
C LEU A 78 16.03 -2.85 -10.74
N ASN A 79 15.62 -3.18 -11.97
CA ASN A 79 14.23 -3.00 -12.40
C ASN A 79 13.58 -4.38 -12.61
N PRO A 80 12.87 -4.93 -11.61
CA PRO A 80 12.15 -6.19 -11.76
C PRO A 80 11.08 -6.07 -12.86
N LEU A 81 10.89 -7.14 -13.65
CA LEU A 81 10.09 -7.10 -14.87
C LEU A 81 8.63 -7.48 -14.62
N THR A 82 8.40 -8.55 -13.85
CA THR A 82 7.05 -9.06 -13.58
C THR A 82 6.46 -8.49 -12.28
N PRO A 83 5.13 -8.49 -12.12
CA PRO A 83 4.47 -8.10 -10.87
C PRO A 83 4.99 -8.88 -9.65
N GLU A 84 5.09 -10.19 -9.79
CA GLU A 84 5.60 -11.07 -8.72
C GLU A 84 7.06 -10.75 -8.38
N GLN A 85 7.90 -10.49 -9.38
CA GLN A 85 9.27 -10.04 -9.13
C GLN A 85 9.30 -8.71 -8.39
N LYS A 86 8.46 -7.73 -8.76
CA LYS A 86 8.36 -6.44 -8.06
C LYS A 86 7.97 -6.62 -6.60
N TYR A 87 7.01 -7.50 -6.31
CA TYR A 87 6.60 -7.82 -4.95
C TYR A 87 7.74 -8.41 -4.12
N TRP A 88 8.42 -9.43 -4.64
CA TRP A 88 9.51 -10.09 -3.92
C TRP A 88 10.74 -9.19 -3.78
N PHE A 89 11.04 -8.37 -4.78
CA PHE A 89 12.09 -7.35 -4.68
C PHE A 89 11.75 -6.29 -3.64
N ALA A 90 10.49 -5.86 -3.54
CA ALA A 90 10.04 -4.95 -2.50
C ALA A 90 10.26 -5.56 -1.10
N CYS A 91 9.86 -6.82 -0.90
CA CYS A 91 10.10 -7.55 0.35
C CYS A 91 11.60 -7.64 0.67
N ALA A 92 12.42 -8.13 -0.27
CA ALA A 92 13.85 -8.28 -0.07
C ALA A 92 14.55 -6.93 0.18
N THR A 93 14.13 -5.87 -0.53
CA THR A 93 14.65 -4.52 -0.30
C THR A 93 14.31 -4.05 1.11
N PHE A 94 13.06 -4.23 1.54
CA PHE A 94 12.61 -3.86 2.88
C PHE A 94 13.37 -4.62 3.97
N ASP A 95 13.55 -5.93 3.80
CA ASP A 95 14.24 -6.80 4.75
C ASP A 95 15.70 -6.37 4.94
N ASN A 96 16.41 -6.11 3.84
CA ASN A 96 17.82 -5.71 3.83
C ASN A 96 18.04 -4.21 4.07
N TRP A 97 16.97 -3.42 4.19
CA TRP A 97 17.09 -1.99 4.39
C TRP A 97 17.40 -1.65 5.85
N GLU A 98 18.48 -0.89 6.06
CA GLU A 98 18.98 -0.47 7.37
C GLU A 98 18.38 0.86 7.86
N GLY A 99 17.46 1.43 7.08
CA GLY A 99 16.85 2.73 7.37
C GLY A 99 17.41 3.86 6.50
N TRP A 100 16.80 5.04 6.61
CA TRP A 100 17.28 6.23 5.90
C TRP A 100 18.53 6.79 6.55
N ASN A 101 19.48 7.23 5.72
CA ASN A 101 20.56 8.10 6.18
C ASN A 101 20.08 9.57 6.27
N GLU A 102 20.87 10.43 6.90
CA GLU A 102 20.52 11.84 7.12
C GLU A 102 20.21 12.59 5.81
N GLN A 103 20.96 12.33 4.74
CA GLN A 103 20.75 12.97 3.43
C GLN A 103 19.41 12.56 2.82
N GLN A 104 19.05 11.27 2.91
CA GLN A 104 17.77 10.76 2.45
C GLN A 104 16.62 11.33 3.30
N VAL A 105 16.76 11.40 4.63
CA VAL A 105 15.75 12.03 5.50
C VAL A 105 15.55 13.48 5.10
N GLN A 106 16.64 14.24 4.93
CA GLN A 106 16.58 15.65 4.53
C GLN A 106 15.89 15.83 3.18
N PHE A 107 16.28 15.05 2.17
CA PHE A 107 15.63 15.03 0.85
C PHE A 107 14.11 14.76 0.96
N LEU A 108 13.70 13.80 1.79
CA LEU A 108 12.28 13.46 1.92
C LEU A 108 11.47 14.53 2.66
N LEU A 109 12.09 15.24 3.61
CA LEU A 109 11.46 16.37 4.32
C LEU A 109 11.32 17.59 3.40
N GLU A 110 12.31 17.84 2.53
CA GLU A 110 12.27 18.92 1.54
C GLU A 110 11.21 18.67 0.46
N ASN A 111 11.13 17.42 -0.06
CA ASN A 111 10.14 17.07 -1.08
C ASN A 111 8.71 16.96 -0.53
N ASN A 112 8.54 16.72 0.76
CA ASN A 112 7.23 16.72 1.41
C ASN A 112 7.28 17.46 2.75
N PRO A 113 7.10 18.80 2.74
CA PRO A 113 7.14 19.62 3.95
C PRO A 113 6.07 19.27 4.99
N ARG A 114 5.02 18.54 4.61
CA ARG A 114 3.97 18.06 5.53
C ARG A 114 4.36 16.77 6.25
N ARG A 115 5.47 16.13 5.86
CA ARG A 115 5.97 14.93 6.53
C ARG A 115 6.44 15.32 7.92
N ASN A 116 5.94 14.62 8.93
CA ASN A 116 6.23 14.96 10.32
C ASN A 116 7.70 14.68 10.65
N ARG A 117 8.51 15.73 10.79
CA ARG A 117 9.93 15.65 11.16
C ARG A 117 10.16 14.90 12.47
N ALA A 118 9.23 15.01 13.42
CA ALA A 118 9.32 14.34 14.72
C ALA A 118 9.30 12.80 14.62
N LYS A 119 8.83 12.24 13.49
CA LYS A 119 8.91 10.78 13.26
C LYS A 119 10.36 10.29 13.11
N PHE A 120 11.27 11.15 12.63
CA PHE A 120 12.68 10.79 12.35
C PHE A 120 13.64 11.11 13.50
N THR A 121 13.21 11.91 14.47
CA THR A 121 13.96 12.08 15.71
C THR A 121 13.85 10.79 16.53
N GLN A 122 14.98 10.23 16.95
CA GLN A 122 14.99 9.07 17.85
C GLN A 122 14.28 9.44 19.16
N VAL A 123 13.11 8.83 19.38
CA VAL A 123 12.32 9.01 20.63
C VAL A 123 12.43 7.77 21.53
N SER A 124 13.06 6.69 21.05
CA SER A 124 13.05 5.38 21.72
C SER A 124 14.42 4.71 21.76
N PHE A 125 14.58 3.74 22.67
CA PHE A 125 15.73 2.83 22.75
C PHE A 125 15.82 1.81 21.61
N GLN A 126 14.92 1.85 20.61
CA GLN A 126 14.96 0.93 19.47
C GLN A 126 16.08 1.31 18.49
N ALA A 127 16.67 0.30 17.85
CA ALA A 127 17.63 0.51 16.79
C ALA A 127 17.01 1.39 15.67
N PRO A 128 17.75 2.38 15.13
CA PRO A 128 17.26 3.29 14.06
C PRO A 128 16.56 2.58 12.90
N ARG A 129 17.08 1.39 12.52
CA ARG A 129 16.50 0.53 11.48
C ARG A 129 15.04 0.17 11.74
N ILE A 130 14.71 -0.27 12.96
CA ILE A 130 13.37 -0.75 13.31
C ILE A 130 12.38 0.41 13.26
N GLN A 131 12.77 1.58 13.79
CA GLN A 131 11.95 2.79 13.73
C GLN A 131 11.68 3.22 12.28
N HIS A 132 12.71 3.25 11.43
CA HIS A 132 12.57 3.63 10.02
C HIS A 132 11.69 2.65 9.23
N LYS A 133 11.83 1.34 9.46
CA LYS A 133 10.97 0.30 8.89
C LYS A 133 9.50 0.50 9.25
N ALA A 134 9.20 0.75 10.53
CA ALA A 134 7.84 1.01 10.98
C ALA A 134 7.23 2.26 10.31
N ILE A 135 8.00 3.34 10.21
CA ILE A 135 7.56 4.59 9.55
C ILE A 135 7.25 4.35 8.07
N LEU A 136 8.15 3.64 7.36
CA LEU A 136 7.94 3.33 5.95
C LEU A 136 6.66 2.51 5.74
N LEU A 137 6.45 1.46 6.53
CA LEU A 137 5.26 0.62 6.42
C LEU A 137 3.96 1.40 6.68
N ASP A 138 3.94 2.21 7.73
CA ASP A 138 2.80 3.08 8.07
C ASP A 138 2.46 4.03 6.92
N GLU A 139 3.47 4.69 6.35
CA GLU A 139 3.30 5.63 5.25
C GLU A 139 2.84 4.97 3.95
N LEU A 140 3.39 3.79 3.62
CA LEU A 140 2.99 3.04 2.43
C LEU A 140 1.54 2.57 2.57
N LYS A 141 1.20 1.92 3.68
CA LYS A 141 -0.16 1.43 3.90
C LYS A 141 -1.19 2.57 3.88
N SER A 142 -0.90 3.67 4.58
CA SER A 142 -1.77 4.86 4.59
C SER A 142 -1.93 5.47 3.19
N ALA A 143 -0.86 5.51 2.40
CA ALA A 143 -0.91 6.01 1.03
C ALA A 143 -1.76 5.11 0.11
N ARG A 144 -1.64 3.79 0.22
CA ARG A 144 -2.46 2.87 -0.59
C ARG A 144 -3.94 2.97 -0.22
N GLU A 145 -4.26 3.03 1.07
CA GLU A 145 -5.64 3.23 1.52
C GLU A 145 -6.22 4.57 1.04
N GLN A 146 -5.42 5.63 1.06
CA GLN A 146 -5.85 6.92 0.53
C GLN A 146 -6.07 6.86 -0.99
N GLN A 147 -5.21 6.17 -1.72
CA GLN A 147 -5.36 5.98 -3.16
C GLN A 147 -6.66 5.21 -3.47
N LYS A 148 -6.86 4.06 -2.81
CA LYS A 148 -8.10 3.27 -2.93
C LYS A 148 -9.35 4.12 -2.69
N ARG A 149 -9.36 4.95 -1.64
CA ARG A 149 -10.48 5.87 -1.35
C ARG A 149 -10.69 6.95 -2.43
N ARG A 150 -9.65 7.34 -3.16
CA ARG A 150 -9.77 8.30 -4.28
C ARG A 150 -10.32 7.61 -5.51
N ASP A 151 -9.86 6.40 -5.79
CA ASP A 151 -10.32 5.61 -6.94
C ASP A 151 -11.81 5.23 -6.76
N GLU A 152 -12.21 4.81 -5.57
CA GLU A 152 -13.63 4.59 -5.21
C GLU A 152 -14.51 5.84 -5.39
N ARG A 153 -13.96 7.04 -5.16
CA ARG A 153 -14.68 8.30 -5.41
C ARG A 153 -14.74 8.66 -6.88
N ALA A 154 -13.68 8.35 -7.63
CA ALA A 154 -13.58 8.64 -9.06
C ALA A 154 -14.49 7.72 -9.90
N ASP A 155 -14.67 6.47 -9.47
CA ASP A 155 -15.58 5.48 -10.06
C ASP A 155 -17.08 5.84 -9.86
N GLY A 156 -17.38 6.97 -9.20
CA GLY A 156 -18.74 7.47 -9.05
C GLY A 156 -19.61 6.66 -8.07
N SER A 157 -19.11 5.54 -7.53
CA SER A 157 -19.77 4.75 -6.48
C SER A 157 -19.64 5.37 -5.09
N VAL A 158 -19.55 6.70 -5.00
CA VAL A 158 -19.59 7.40 -3.71
C VAL A 158 -20.90 7.02 -3.02
N PRO A 159 -20.86 6.39 -1.84
CA PRO A 159 -22.07 6.13 -1.09
C PRO A 159 -22.78 7.46 -0.84
N LEU A 160 -24.03 7.58 -1.27
CA LEU A 160 -24.89 8.73 -1.02
C LEU A 160 -24.89 9.03 0.49
N LYS A 161 -24.10 10.02 0.90
CA LYS A 161 -23.94 10.38 2.31
C LYS A 161 -25.00 11.41 2.65
N LEU A 162 -26.11 10.93 3.20
CA LEU A 162 -27.15 11.78 3.77
C LEU A 162 -26.60 12.50 5.01
N SER A 163 -27.01 13.75 5.23
CA SER A 163 -26.70 14.44 6.48
C SER A 163 -27.31 13.70 7.67
N GLY A 164 -26.69 13.79 8.86
CA GLY A 164 -27.18 13.05 10.03
C GLY A 164 -28.64 13.38 10.40
N LYS A 165 -29.10 14.60 10.11
CA LYS A 165 -30.50 15.01 10.29
C LYS A 165 -31.43 14.27 9.32
N ILE A 166 -31.07 14.21 8.04
CA ILE A 166 -31.87 13.51 7.02
C ILE A 166 -31.88 12.00 7.27
N HIS A 167 -30.76 11.44 7.74
CA HIS A 167 -30.69 10.01 8.09
C HIS A 167 -31.67 9.66 9.22
N LYS A 168 -31.72 10.47 10.29
CA LYS A 168 -32.68 10.28 11.39
C LYS A 168 -34.14 10.42 10.94
N GLN A 169 -34.42 11.34 10.02
CA GLN A 169 -35.76 11.49 9.43
C GLN A 169 -36.14 10.27 8.60
N LEU A 170 -35.24 9.79 7.73
CA LEU A 170 -35.45 8.58 6.93
C LEU A 170 -35.72 7.38 7.83
N GLU A 171 -34.91 7.17 8.88
CA GLU A 171 -35.13 6.10 9.84
C GLU A 171 -36.47 6.23 10.58
N SER A 172 -36.86 7.44 10.96
CA SER A 172 -38.13 7.69 11.63
C SER A 172 -39.33 7.31 10.76
N ILE A 173 -39.30 7.68 9.47
CA ILE A 173 -40.35 7.35 8.51
C ILE A 173 -40.33 5.85 8.17
N ALA A 174 -39.14 5.26 8.04
CA ALA A 174 -38.96 3.84 7.81
C ALA A 174 -39.56 3.00 8.96
N ARG A 175 -39.28 3.39 10.21
CA ARG A 175 -39.86 2.77 11.41
C ARG A 175 -41.38 2.89 11.44
N SER A 176 -41.95 4.06 11.15
CA SER A 176 -43.41 4.22 11.16
C SER A 176 -44.13 3.44 10.06
N ARG A 177 -43.45 3.16 8.94
CA ARG A 177 -43.98 2.36 7.82
C ARG A 177 -43.65 0.87 7.91
N GLY A 178 -42.81 0.44 8.86
CA GLY A 178 -42.35 -0.95 8.96
C GLY A 178 -41.46 -1.39 7.80
N VAL A 179 -40.78 -0.46 7.12
CA VAL A 179 -39.95 -0.73 5.93
C VAL A 179 -38.49 -0.43 6.24
N LEU A 180 -37.55 -1.13 5.58
CA LEU A 180 -36.12 -0.83 5.69
C LEU A 180 -35.79 0.57 5.14
N PRO A 181 -34.95 1.37 5.82
CA PRO A 181 -34.60 2.73 5.37
C PRO A 181 -34.09 2.81 3.93
N LYS A 182 -33.28 1.83 3.50
CA LYS A 182 -32.76 1.75 2.13
C LYS A 182 -33.87 1.50 1.10
N LYS A 183 -34.83 0.62 1.42
CA LYS A 183 -35.96 0.31 0.55
C LYS A 183 -36.88 1.52 0.40
N LEU A 184 -37.20 2.19 1.50
CA LEU A 184 -37.98 3.42 1.51
C LEU A 184 -37.32 4.54 0.67
N LEU A 185 -36.00 4.71 0.81
CA LEU A 185 -35.26 5.72 0.04
C LEU A 185 -35.36 5.47 -1.46
N ASN A 186 -35.21 4.21 -1.89
CA ASN A 186 -35.35 3.84 -3.30
C ASN A 186 -36.77 4.10 -3.82
N GLU A 187 -37.81 3.70 -3.07
CA GLU A 187 -39.21 3.95 -3.45
C GLU A 187 -39.51 5.44 -3.60
N MET A 188 -38.99 6.27 -2.69
CA MET A 188 -39.16 7.73 -2.77
C MET A 188 -38.45 8.34 -3.99
N ILE A 189 -37.30 7.81 -4.39
CA ILE A 189 -36.56 8.26 -5.57
C ILE A 189 -37.32 7.88 -6.84
N GLU A 190 -37.78 6.63 -6.93
CA GLU A 190 -38.57 6.15 -8.08
C GLU A 190 -39.86 6.95 -8.24
N GLN A 191 -40.59 7.18 -7.15
CA GLN A 191 -41.81 7.99 -7.18
C GLN A 191 -41.54 9.42 -7.66
N ALA A 192 -40.52 10.08 -7.11
CA ALA A 192 -40.17 11.45 -7.50
C ALA A 192 -39.73 11.52 -8.98
N TYR A 193 -39.06 10.49 -9.48
CA TYR A 193 -38.69 10.39 -10.89
C TYR A 193 -39.92 10.23 -11.79
N HIS A 194 -40.85 9.34 -11.45
CA HIS A 194 -42.10 9.16 -12.17
C HIS A 194 -42.94 10.43 -12.21
N ASP A 195 -43.06 11.13 -11.08
CA ASP A 195 -43.82 12.40 -11.00
C ASP A 195 -43.20 13.48 -11.90
N LEU A 196 -41.86 13.54 -11.97
CA LEU A 196 -41.12 14.47 -12.84
C LEU A 196 -41.29 14.13 -14.33
N VAL A 197 -41.33 12.85 -14.69
CA VAL A 197 -41.60 12.41 -16.06
C VAL A 197 -43.05 12.72 -16.46
N ALA A 198 -44.01 12.48 -15.58
CA ALA A 198 -45.43 12.73 -15.83
C ALA A 198 -45.73 14.24 -16.00
N THR A 199 -45.11 15.10 -15.18
CA THR A 199 -45.26 16.57 -15.31
C THR A 199 -44.65 17.12 -16.60
N ARG A 200 -43.56 16.54 -17.10
CA ARG A 200 -42.98 16.88 -18.42
C ARG A 200 -43.86 16.47 -19.61
N GLN A 201 -44.58 15.35 -19.50
CA GLN A 201 -45.49 14.89 -20.55
C GLN A 201 -46.76 15.73 -20.63
N ASN A 202 -47.33 16.10 -19.48
CA ASN A 202 -48.53 16.95 -19.43
C ASN A 202 -48.26 18.36 -19.98
N SER A 203 -47.08 18.94 -19.73
CA SER A 203 -46.70 20.25 -20.26
C SER A 203 -46.44 20.28 -21.78
N GLN A 204 -46.18 19.14 -22.42
CA GLN A 204 -46.09 19.03 -23.88
C GLN A 204 -47.45 18.89 -24.58
N ILE A 205 -48.49 18.45 -23.86
CA ILE A 205 -49.85 18.27 -24.41
C ILE A 205 -50.60 19.61 -24.45
N ASP A 206 -50.41 20.47 -23.45
CA ASP A 206 -51.04 21.82 -23.39
C ASP A 206 -50.42 22.86 -24.35
N SER A 207 -49.37 22.50 -25.10
CA SER A 207 -48.67 23.38 -26.05
C SER A 207 -49.00 23.09 -27.52
N ARG A 208 -50.03 22.28 -27.81
CA ARG A 208 -50.54 21.97 -29.16
C ARG A 208 -51.98 22.41 -29.32
#